data_AF-A0A952TU77-F1
#
_entry.id   AF-A0A952TU77-F1
#
_cell.length_a   1.000
_cell.length_b   1.000
_cell.length_c   1.000
_cell.angle_alpha   90.00
_cell.angle_beta   90.00
_cell.angle_gamma   90.00
#
_symmetry.space_group_name_H-M   'P 1'
#
loop_
_entity.id
_entity.type
_entity.pdbx_description
1 polymer ?
#
loop_
_entity_poly.entity_id
_entity_poly.type
_entity_poly.pdbx_seq_one_letter_code
_entity_poly.pdbx_strand_id
1 'polypeptide(L)'
;MNRAFSLFAVLLLIVSSCQVYKGEKEAVLPDLAPPPGYNPQFIVDVRDVKNHEIKEPQVIISRVEAKNSDKVKMYVHFIDQSSFYMTGAATADWLKKWCKGTVITNGVEVPLEKMTVRESTIKDRKPMALSVVMDLSGSMGSDRAFACQDATIDLIKSMKNTDAMSIIKYDGKVSLEVPLTTSQSILLAGMKRNGLEGFGGMTAVSDATMLAIEEVAKADNAMQRVVMVFTDGHDNSSKFPVNDVIKKAIENNVIVCAVDFGYGINKGFMEQFSNGTGGIYHHIYQKDEFKLAFDDLYKRFEYFYVVEFEQPDFGDHKIVLSLCLENKVISDTVSINNLPDIGFINLLAVYFDSDKSTIKGESAKAIKKVASMMKLYPGMAIELRGHTDSSNRTGDPNHNMKLSQSRADAVKQALIKEGISENRVTSKGFGETEPIADNDTNEGKAKNRRTEFVILRK
;
A
#
# COMPACT_ATOMS: atom_id res chain seq x y z
N MET A 1 59.55 2.74 75.60
CA MET A 1 60.02 3.85 74.75
C MET A 1 59.55 3.63 73.31
N ASN A 2 58.63 4.48 72.85
CA ASN A 2 58.36 4.99 71.50
C ASN A 2 58.51 4.07 70.26
N ARG A 3 57.40 3.78 69.55
CA ARG A 3 56.92 4.42 68.27
C ARG A 3 57.59 3.79 67.03
N ALA A 4 56.98 3.56 65.87
CA ALA A 4 55.62 3.62 65.35
C ALA A 4 55.65 3.00 63.92
N PHE A 5 54.54 2.39 63.50
CA PHE A 5 53.95 2.32 62.15
C PHE A 5 54.83 2.56 60.89
N SER A 6 54.79 1.60 59.94
CA SER A 6 53.86 1.69 58.79
C SER A 6 54.02 0.52 57.81
N LEU A 7 52.87 -0.05 57.43
CA LEU A 7 52.65 -0.94 56.30
C LEU A 7 53.17 -0.31 54.99
N PHE A 8 53.89 -1.09 54.18
CA PHE A 8 53.94 -0.87 52.73
C PHE A 8 53.85 -2.23 52.03
N ALA A 9 52.68 -2.50 51.46
CA ALA A 9 52.44 -3.60 50.54
C ALA A 9 53.09 -3.26 49.19
N VAL A 10 54.05 -4.08 48.76
CA VAL A 10 54.59 -4.01 47.40
C VAL A 10 53.67 -4.80 46.50
N LEU A 11 52.82 -4.07 45.79
CA LEU A 11 51.94 -4.54 44.72
C LEU A 11 52.82 -4.94 43.52
N LEU A 12 52.82 -6.22 43.16
CA LEU A 12 53.44 -6.72 41.93
C LEU A 12 52.62 -6.19 40.73
N LEU A 13 53.21 -5.27 39.98
CA LEU A 13 52.69 -4.77 38.70
C LEU A 13 52.73 -5.89 37.65
N ILE A 14 51.59 -6.49 37.36
CA ILE A 14 51.37 -7.26 36.13
C ILE A 14 51.20 -6.23 35.02
N VAL A 15 52.26 -6.00 34.25
CA VAL A 15 52.16 -5.29 32.97
C VAL A 15 51.53 -6.25 31.97
N SER A 16 50.20 -6.35 31.99
CA SER A 16 49.46 -6.94 30.89
C SER A 16 49.56 -5.98 29.71
N SER A 17 50.36 -6.37 28.73
CA SER A 17 50.41 -5.78 27.40
C SER A 17 48.99 -5.56 26.86
N CYS A 18 48.56 -4.29 26.76
CA CYS A 18 47.50 -3.89 25.85
C CYS A 18 47.99 -4.12 24.42
N GLN A 19 47.86 -5.35 23.92
CA GLN A 19 47.73 -5.54 22.49
C GLN A 19 46.36 -4.99 22.12
N VAL A 20 46.37 -3.75 21.61
CA VAL A 20 45.31 -3.22 20.78
C VAL A 20 45.06 -4.27 19.70
N TYR A 21 43.94 -4.98 19.80
CA TYR A 21 43.40 -5.76 18.70
C TYR A 21 43.13 -4.73 17.59
N LYS A 22 44.11 -4.54 16.71
CA LYS A 22 43.88 -3.92 15.41
C LYS A 22 42.83 -4.81 14.77
N GLY A 23 41.60 -4.31 14.66
CA GLY A 23 40.53 -5.01 13.98
C GLY A 23 41.10 -5.61 12.71
N GLU A 24 40.99 -6.92 12.57
CA GLU A 24 41.06 -7.53 11.24
C GLU A 24 40.15 -6.67 10.38
N LYS A 25 40.69 -6.12 9.28
CA LYS A 25 39.87 -5.51 8.26
C LYS A 25 38.81 -6.56 7.94
N GLU A 26 37.59 -6.35 8.42
CA GLU A 26 36.42 -7.13 8.03
C GLU A 26 36.57 -7.35 6.54
N ALA A 27 36.60 -8.62 6.13
CA ALA A 27 36.74 -8.96 4.74
C ALA A 27 35.66 -8.18 4.00
N VAL A 28 36.07 -7.22 3.18
CA VAL A 28 35.18 -6.51 2.26
C VAL A 28 34.53 -7.62 1.46
N LEU A 29 33.28 -7.96 1.79
CA LEU A 29 32.51 -8.88 0.95
C LEU A 29 32.38 -8.14 -0.37
N PRO A 30 33.07 -8.57 -1.44
CA PRO A 30 32.97 -7.88 -2.71
C PRO A 30 31.50 -7.90 -3.13
N ASP A 31 31.07 -6.84 -3.81
CA ASP A 31 29.77 -6.83 -4.46
C ASP A 31 29.70 -8.09 -5.32
N LEU A 32 28.72 -8.95 -5.03
CA LEU A 32 28.55 -10.16 -5.78
C LEU A 32 28.02 -9.75 -7.14
N ALA A 33 28.67 -10.22 -8.22
CA ALA A 33 28.21 -9.94 -9.57
C ALA A 33 26.72 -10.28 -9.68
N PRO A 34 25.88 -9.43 -10.29
CA PRO A 34 24.47 -9.74 -10.43
C PRO A 34 24.26 -11.05 -11.20
N PRO A 35 23.15 -11.76 -10.95
CA PRO A 35 22.90 -13.04 -11.60
C PRO A 35 22.72 -12.86 -13.11
N PRO A 36 22.98 -13.89 -13.94
CA PRO A 36 22.73 -13.82 -15.37
C PRO A 36 21.29 -13.41 -15.68
N GLY A 37 21.11 -12.41 -16.56
CA GLY A 37 19.80 -11.88 -16.91
C GLY A 37 19.22 -10.86 -15.92
N TYR A 38 19.98 -10.44 -14.91
CA TYR A 38 19.61 -9.33 -14.04
C TYR A 38 19.42 -8.04 -14.84
N ASN A 39 18.21 -7.49 -14.80
CA ASN A 39 17.82 -6.27 -15.51
C ASN A 39 16.80 -5.48 -14.68
N PRO A 40 17.25 -4.84 -13.58
CA PRO A 40 16.36 -4.14 -12.66
C PRO A 40 15.66 -2.99 -13.38
N GLN A 41 14.39 -2.75 -13.02
CA GLN A 41 13.57 -1.71 -13.63
C GLN A 41 13.41 -0.55 -12.65
N PHE A 42 14.38 0.36 -12.68
CA PHE A 42 14.27 1.66 -12.00
C PHE A 42 13.58 2.67 -12.91
N ILE A 43 12.94 3.69 -12.36
CA ILE A 43 12.50 4.87 -13.10
C ILE A 43 13.50 5.97 -12.79
N VAL A 44 14.40 6.24 -13.73
CA VAL A 44 15.53 7.16 -13.50
C VAL A 44 15.31 8.53 -14.14
N ASP A 45 14.48 8.63 -15.17
CA ASP A 45 14.14 9.89 -15.84
C ASP A 45 12.75 9.81 -16.51
N VAL A 46 12.31 10.92 -17.10
CA VAL A 46 11.00 11.09 -17.72
C VAL A 46 11.15 11.58 -19.17
N ARG A 47 10.33 11.04 -20.07
CA ARG A 47 10.34 11.36 -21.51
C ARG A 47 8.92 11.47 -22.05
N ASP A 48 8.69 12.43 -22.95
CA ASP A 48 7.40 12.57 -23.62
C ASP A 48 7.31 11.64 -24.84
N VAL A 49 6.22 10.87 -24.93
CA VAL A 49 5.92 9.93 -26.01
C VAL A 49 5.85 10.57 -27.41
N LYS A 50 5.62 11.88 -27.52
CA LYS A 50 5.57 12.61 -28.80
C LYS A 50 6.96 12.95 -29.32
N ASN A 51 7.92 13.14 -28.42
CA ASN A 51 9.22 13.71 -28.75
C ASN A 51 10.35 12.68 -28.73
N HIS A 52 10.06 11.43 -28.35
CA HIS A 52 11.06 10.39 -28.16
C HIS A 52 10.61 9.07 -28.75
N GLU A 53 11.56 8.36 -29.36
CA GLU A 53 11.38 6.98 -29.76
C GLU A 53 11.24 6.09 -28.51
N ILE A 54 10.25 5.20 -28.52
CA ILE A 54 9.97 4.29 -27.42
C ILE A 54 10.61 2.95 -27.71
N LYS A 55 11.61 2.56 -26.91
CA LYS A 55 12.38 1.34 -27.14
C LYS A 55 11.97 0.25 -26.17
N GLU A 56 11.61 -0.92 -26.70
CA GLU A 56 11.17 -2.08 -25.91
C GLU A 56 10.21 -1.71 -24.76
N PRO A 57 9.04 -1.14 -25.10
CA PRO A 57 8.09 -0.62 -24.13
C PRO A 57 7.57 -1.69 -23.16
N GLN A 58 7.29 -1.27 -21.94
CA GLN A 58 6.66 -2.06 -20.89
C GLN A 58 5.56 -1.27 -20.19
N VAL A 59 4.48 -1.95 -19.84
CA VAL A 59 3.44 -1.43 -18.95
C VAL A 59 3.55 -2.20 -17.65
N ILE A 60 3.46 -1.52 -16.50
CA ILE A 60 3.63 -2.14 -15.17
C ILE A 60 2.53 -1.61 -14.26
N ILE A 61 1.73 -2.50 -13.69
CA ILE A 61 0.72 -2.20 -12.67
C ILE A 61 1.42 -2.27 -11.31
N SER A 62 1.70 -1.11 -10.73
CA SER A 62 2.43 -1.03 -9.44
C SER A 62 1.51 -1.10 -8.23
N ARG A 63 0.25 -0.65 -8.37
CA ARG A 63 -0.70 -0.62 -7.26
C ARG A 63 -2.13 -0.73 -7.76
N VAL A 64 -2.99 -1.38 -6.97
CA VAL A 64 -4.42 -1.46 -7.26
C VAL A 64 -5.25 -1.15 -6.01
N GLU A 65 -6.19 -0.24 -6.16
CA GLU A 65 -7.24 0.04 -5.18
C GLU A 65 -8.55 -0.59 -5.71
N ALA A 66 -8.96 -1.71 -5.13
CA ALA A 66 -10.14 -2.46 -5.59
C ALA A 66 -11.18 -2.73 -4.49
N LYS A 67 -10.87 -2.41 -3.24
CA LYS A 67 -11.77 -2.61 -2.09
C LYS A 67 -12.54 -1.34 -1.78
N ASN A 68 -13.70 -1.53 -1.16
CA ASN A 68 -14.45 -0.46 -0.51
C ASN A 68 -14.81 0.74 -1.44
N SER A 69 -14.89 0.50 -2.75
CA SER A 69 -15.29 1.48 -3.78
C SER A 69 -16.09 0.78 -4.87
N ASP A 70 -16.98 1.53 -5.53
CA ASP A 70 -17.69 1.16 -6.75
C ASP A 70 -16.79 1.05 -7.98
N LYS A 71 -15.54 1.53 -7.87
CA LYS A 71 -14.55 1.52 -8.95
C LYS A 71 -13.27 0.84 -8.53
N VAL A 72 -12.55 0.31 -9.52
CA VAL A 72 -11.18 -0.15 -9.37
C VAL A 72 -10.25 0.90 -9.97
N LYS A 73 -9.21 1.27 -9.23
CA LYS A 73 -8.13 2.16 -9.71
C LYS A 73 -6.83 1.38 -9.76
N MET A 74 -6.22 1.33 -10.94
CA MET A 74 -4.88 0.80 -11.14
C MET A 74 -3.90 1.94 -11.35
N TYR A 75 -2.78 1.89 -10.65
CA TYR A 75 -1.66 2.80 -10.80
C TYR A 75 -0.63 2.11 -11.69
N VAL A 76 -0.34 2.75 -12.81
CA VAL A 76 0.33 2.12 -13.94
C VAL A 76 1.52 2.96 -14.36
N HIS A 77 2.66 2.33 -14.59
CA HIS A 77 3.82 2.96 -15.20
C HIS A 77 3.97 2.46 -16.63
N PHE A 78 4.12 3.40 -17.55
CA PHE A 78 4.51 3.10 -18.92
C PHE A 78 5.98 3.48 -19.05
N ILE A 79 6.85 2.50 -19.24
CA ILE A 79 8.31 2.70 -19.30
C ILE A 79 8.89 2.11 -20.58
N ASP A 80 10.11 2.52 -20.90
CA ASP A 80 10.93 1.91 -21.95
C ASP A 80 12.07 1.07 -21.34
N GLN A 81 12.82 0.32 -22.15
CA GLN A 81 13.99 -0.46 -21.66
C GLN A 81 15.10 0.40 -21.04
N SER A 82 15.09 1.71 -21.31
CA SER A 82 16.06 2.66 -20.78
C SER A 82 15.67 3.15 -19.39
N SER A 83 14.65 2.53 -18.76
CA SER A 83 14.21 2.92 -17.41
C SER A 83 13.62 4.35 -17.37
N PHE A 84 13.09 4.83 -18.51
CA PHE A 84 12.41 6.12 -18.59
C PHE A 84 10.90 5.97 -18.48
N TYR A 85 10.27 6.78 -17.62
CA TYR A 85 8.82 6.92 -17.63
C TYR A 85 8.37 7.73 -18.83
N MET A 86 7.39 7.19 -19.55
CA MET A 86 6.84 7.77 -20.78
C MET A 86 5.58 8.60 -20.46
N THR A 87 5.69 9.93 -20.49
CA THR A 87 4.57 10.87 -20.30
C THR A 87 3.76 11.10 -21.57
N GLY A 88 2.52 11.59 -21.44
CA GLY A 88 1.68 12.00 -22.57
C GLY A 88 0.84 10.87 -23.16
N ALA A 89 0.91 9.67 -22.59
CA ALA A 89 0.11 8.52 -23.01
C ALA A 89 -1.36 8.60 -22.52
N ALA A 90 -1.81 9.72 -21.96
CA ALA A 90 -3.22 10.01 -21.67
C ALA A 90 -3.84 11.05 -22.63
N THR A 91 -3.13 11.44 -23.69
CA THR A 91 -3.65 12.34 -24.74
C THR A 91 -4.69 11.64 -25.62
N ALA A 92 -5.55 12.40 -26.31
CA ALA A 92 -6.66 11.84 -27.11
C ALA A 92 -6.22 10.77 -28.13
N ASP A 93 -5.07 10.94 -28.77
CA ASP A 93 -4.52 9.96 -29.72
C ASP A 93 -4.00 8.70 -29.01
N TRP A 94 -3.46 8.86 -27.81
CA TRP A 94 -2.94 7.78 -27.00
C TRP A 94 -4.01 6.98 -26.26
N LEU A 95 -5.14 7.60 -25.91
CA LEU A 95 -6.27 6.90 -25.28
C LEU A 95 -6.77 5.72 -26.13
N LYS A 96 -6.67 5.82 -27.46
CA LYS A 96 -7.00 4.72 -28.39
C LYS A 96 -6.02 3.55 -28.32
N LYS A 97 -4.80 3.78 -27.85
CA LYS A 97 -3.76 2.75 -27.68
C LYS A 97 -3.94 1.96 -26.40
N TRP A 98 -4.67 2.45 -25.40
CA TRP A 98 -5.10 1.66 -24.23
C TRP A 98 -6.23 0.69 -24.61
N CYS A 99 -5.88 -0.25 -25.48
CA CYS A 99 -6.81 -0.93 -26.39
C CYS A 99 -7.55 -2.13 -25.79
N LYS A 100 -7.07 -2.70 -24.67
CA LYS A 100 -7.68 -3.89 -24.08
C LYS A 100 -7.48 -3.91 -22.57
N GLY A 101 -8.59 -3.88 -21.85
CA GLY A 101 -8.66 -4.31 -20.45
C GLY A 101 -9.52 -5.55 -20.37
N THR A 102 -9.14 -6.54 -19.57
CA THR A 102 -9.94 -7.76 -19.39
C THR A 102 -9.93 -8.17 -17.93
N VAL A 103 -11.11 -8.44 -17.38
CA VAL A 103 -11.27 -9.02 -16.05
C VAL A 103 -11.59 -10.49 -16.23
N ILE A 104 -10.77 -11.35 -15.64
CA ILE A 104 -10.97 -12.80 -15.64
C ILE A 104 -11.49 -13.18 -14.26
N THR A 105 -12.72 -13.71 -14.22
CA THR A 105 -13.38 -14.15 -12.98
C THR A 105 -13.78 -15.61 -13.15
N ASN A 106 -13.25 -16.51 -12.33
CA ASN A 106 -13.50 -17.96 -12.45
C ASN A 106 -13.27 -18.51 -13.87
N GLY A 107 -12.25 -18.01 -14.57
CA GLY A 107 -11.92 -18.41 -15.94
C GLY A 107 -12.78 -17.76 -17.04
N VAL A 108 -13.80 -16.97 -16.69
CA VAL A 108 -14.60 -16.20 -17.65
C VAL A 108 -13.94 -14.85 -17.88
N GLU A 109 -13.59 -14.58 -19.13
CA GLU A 109 -13.02 -13.29 -19.56
C GLU A 109 -14.14 -12.29 -19.89
N VAL A 110 -14.09 -11.14 -19.24
CA VAL A 110 -15.02 -10.02 -19.47
C VAL A 110 -14.21 -8.79 -19.89
N PRO A 111 -14.45 -8.21 -21.07
CA PRO A 111 -13.80 -6.97 -21.50
C PRO A 111 -14.15 -5.79 -20.58
N LEU A 112 -13.19 -4.90 -20.33
CA LEU A 112 -13.45 -3.61 -19.70
C LEU A 112 -14.09 -2.67 -20.72
N GLU A 113 -15.42 -2.58 -20.71
CA GLU A 113 -16.18 -1.76 -21.68
C GLU A 113 -15.96 -0.25 -21.50
N LYS A 114 -15.74 0.20 -20.26
CA LYS A 114 -15.53 1.62 -19.92
C LYS A 114 -14.36 1.74 -18.97
N MET A 115 -13.31 2.37 -19.46
CA MET A 115 -12.09 2.65 -18.72
C MET A 115 -11.69 4.10 -18.98
N THR A 116 -11.26 4.79 -17.93
CA THR A 116 -10.65 6.10 -18.04
C THR A 116 -9.17 5.99 -17.71
N VAL A 117 -8.36 6.78 -18.40
CA VAL A 117 -6.92 6.86 -18.14
C VAL A 117 -6.59 8.32 -17.88
N ARG A 118 -6.05 8.59 -16.70
CA ARG A 118 -5.56 9.92 -16.32
C ARG A 118 -4.08 9.83 -16.03
N GLU A 119 -3.31 10.76 -16.56
CA GLU A 119 -1.91 10.91 -16.19
C GLU A 119 -1.77 11.74 -14.91
N SER A 120 -0.90 11.29 -14.01
CA SER A 120 -0.40 12.02 -12.86
C SER A 120 1.04 12.42 -13.12
N THR A 121 1.37 13.67 -12.80
CA THR A 121 2.72 14.23 -12.94
C THR A 121 3.15 14.89 -11.64
N ILE A 122 4.34 15.51 -11.65
CA ILE A 122 4.82 16.31 -10.52
C ILE A 122 3.84 17.41 -10.06
N LYS A 123 2.92 17.87 -10.93
CA LYS A 123 1.88 18.86 -10.59
C LYS A 123 0.78 18.31 -9.68
N ASP A 124 0.54 17.01 -9.76
CA ASP A 124 -0.49 16.30 -9.00
C ASP A 124 0.07 15.66 -7.72
N ARG A 125 1.38 15.81 -7.49
CA ARG A 125 2.12 15.19 -6.41
C ARG A 125 1.59 15.62 -5.05
N LYS A 126 1.32 14.64 -4.19
CA LYS A 126 1.06 14.86 -2.76
C LYS A 126 2.40 14.96 -2.00
N PRO A 127 2.52 15.84 -0.98
CA PRO A 127 3.66 15.81 -0.08
C PRO A 127 3.84 14.40 0.52
N MET A 128 5.08 13.98 0.76
CA MET A 128 5.39 12.62 1.22
C MET A 128 5.91 12.64 2.64
N ALA A 129 5.40 11.73 3.49
CA ALA A 129 6.00 11.38 4.76
C ALA A 129 6.73 10.04 4.58
N LEU A 130 8.05 10.09 4.50
CA LEU A 130 8.92 8.94 4.24
C LEU A 130 9.64 8.49 5.52
N SER A 131 9.63 7.20 5.82
CA SER A 131 10.59 6.62 6.78
C SER A 131 11.59 5.77 6.03
N VAL A 132 12.89 6.06 6.23
CA VAL A 132 13.99 5.24 5.70
C VAL A 132 14.46 4.31 6.81
N VAL A 133 14.37 3.01 6.57
CA VAL A 133 14.64 1.96 7.55
C VAL A 133 15.83 1.13 7.11
N MET A 134 17.00 1.40 7.69
CA MET A 134 18.28 0.84 7.26
C MET A 134 18.71 -0.35 8.12
N ASP A 135 18.95 -1.48 7.45
CA ASP A 135 19.63 -2.63 8.05
C ASP A 135 21.11 -2.33 8.27
N LEU A 136 21.57 -2.54 9.50
CA LEU A 136 22.95 -2.46 9.95
C LEU A 136 23.31 -3.72 10.76
N SER A 137 22.67 -4.85 10.46
CA SER A 137 23.06 -6.16 10.95
C SER A 137 24.47 -6.54 10.49
N GLY A 138 25.03 -7.57 11.13
CA GLY A 138 26.41 -7.99 10.83
C GLY A 138 26.62 -8.43 9.38
N SER A 139 25.58 -8.95 8.70
CA SER A 139 25.67 -9.44 7.31
C SER A 139 25.93 -8.33 6.30
N MET A 140 25.41 -7.12 6.57
CA MET A 140 25.62 -5.94 5.72
C MET A 140 27.11 -5.64 5.54
N GLY A 141 27.93 -5.86 6.58
CA GLY A 141 29.31 -5.44 6.59
C GLY A 141 29.48 -3.92 6.47
N SER A 142 30.68 -3.44 6.80
CA SER A 142 30.96 -2.00 6.87
C SER A 142 30.70 -1.26 5.55
N ASP A 143 31.09 -1.84 4.42
CA ASP A 143 30.99 -1.18 3.11
C ASP A 143 29.55 -0.97 2.61
N ARG A 144 28.66 -1.97 2.77
CA ARG A 144 27.25 -1.83 2.34
C ARG A 144 26.51 -0.90 3.28
N ALA A 145 26.80 -0.97 4.58
CA ALA A 145 26.27 -0.03 5.56
C ALA A 145 26.62 1.42 5.19
N PHE A 146 27.88 1.70 4.83
CA PHE A 146 28.27 3.03 4.36
C PHE A 146 27.56 3.44 3.07
N ALA A 147 27.45 2.55 2.08
CA ALA A 147 26.77 2.85 0.83
C ALA A 147 25.28 3.19 1.04
N CYS A 148 24.58 2.43 1.87
CA CYS A 148 23.19 2.69 2.23
C CYS A 148 23.02 4.05 2.96
N GLN A 149 23.94 4.36 3.89
CA GLN A 149 23.98 5.65 4.59
C GLN A 149 24.27 6.82 3.64
N ASP A 150 25.21 6.65 2.69
CA ASP A 150 25.54 7.66 1.69
C ASP A 150 24.36 7.95 0.76
N ALA A 151 23.71 6.91 0.26
CA ALA A 151 22.52 7.04 -0.56
C ALA A 151 21.36 7.71 0.21
N THR A 152 21.22 7.44 1.52
CA THR A 152 20.24 8.11 2.39
C THR A 152 20.57 9.59 2.60
N ILE A 153 21.85 9.96 2.77
CA ILE A 153 22.28 11.37 2.81
C ILE A 153 21.92 12.09 1.53
N ASP A 154 22.18 11.47 0.39
CA ASP A 154 21.88 12.08 -0.91
C ASP A 154 20.37 12.21 -1.13
N LEU A 155 19.59 11.23 -0.65
CA LEU A 155 18.13 11.35 -0.60
C LEU A 155 17.69 12.55 0.24
N ILE A 156 18.20 12.71 1.47
CA ILE A 156 17.92 13.86 2.33
C ILE A 156 18.27 15.17 1.61
N LYS A 157 19.38 15.22 0.86
CA LYS A 157 19.78 16.39 0.07
C LYS A 157 18.82 16.73 -1.06
N SER A 158 18.19 15.71 -1.65
CA SER A 158 17.24 15.85 -2.75
C SER A 158 15.78 15.99 -2.30
N MET A 159 15.51 15.84 -1.00
CA MET A 159 14.18 15.89 -0.41
C MET A 159 13.50 17.23 -0.69
N LYS A 160 12.22 17.19 -1.07
CA LYS A 160 11.42 18.41 -1.28
C LYS A 160 11.07 19.04 0.07
N ASN A 161 11.02 20.37 0.14
CA ASN A 161 10.72 21.10 1.37
C ASN A 161 9.31 20.88 1.94
N THR A 162 8.39 20.33 1.13
CA THR A 162 7.04 19.94 1.56
C THR A 162 6.98 18.53 2.13
N ASP A 163 8.02 17.72 1.94
CA ASP A 163 8.10 16.36 2.45
C ASP A 163 8.61 16.35 3.90
N ALA A 164 8.30 15.26 4.59
CA ALA A 164 8.86 14.93 5.88
C ALA A 164 9.58 13.58 5.80
N MET A 165 10.67 13.44 6.54
CA MET A 165 11.42 12.19 6.63
C MET A 165 11.72 11.81 8.07
N SER A 166 11.73 10.52 8.35
CA SER A 166 12.28 9.93 9.57
C SER A 166 13.36 8.91 9.20
N ILE A 167 14.31 8.71 10.10
CA ILE A 167 15.46 7.81 9.89
C ILE A 167 15.46 6.77 11.00
N ILE A 168 15.41 5.50 10.61
CA ILE A 168 15.50 4.36 11.52
C ILE A 168 16.69 3.51 11.09
N LYS A 169 17.45 3.06 12.09
CA LYS A 169 18.53 2.08 11.95
C LYS A 169 18.19 0.86 12.77
N TYR A 170 18.51 -0.33 12.26
CA TYR A 170 18.24 -1.54 13.01
C TYR A 170 19.26 -2.64 12.77
N ASP A 171 19.37 -3.53 13.75
CA ASP A 171 19.93 -4.87 13.66
C ASP A 171 18.99 -5.80 14.46
N GLY A 172 19.43 -6.49 15.51
CA GLY A 172 18.54 -7.14 16.47
C GLY A 172 17.79 -6.14 17.37
N LYS A 173 18.21 -4.88 17.42
CA LYS A 173 17.49 -3.76 18.04
C LYS A 173 17.10 -2.73 16.99
N VAL A 174 16.05 -1.97 17.29
CA VAL A 174 15.55 -0.89 16.43
C VAL A 174 15.81 0.46 17.11
N SER A 175 16.37 1.42 16.38
CA SER A 175 16.70 2.76 16.85
C SER A 175 16.08 3.82 15.93
N LEU A 176 15.25 4.71 16.49
CA LEU A 176 14.80 5.91 15.79
C LEU A 176 15.89 6.99 15.91
N GLU A 177 16.67 7.16 14.84
CA GLU A 177 17.78 8.11 14.82
C GLU A 177 17.29 9.55 14.65
N VAL A 178 16.28 9.73 13.79
CA VAL A 178 15.66 11.03 13.55
C VAL A 178 14.14 10.86 13.47
N PRO A 179 13.37 11.48 14.38
CA PRO A 179 11.92 11.55 14.27
C PRO A 179 11.46 12.25 12.98
N LEU A 180 10.22 12.02 12.58
CA LEU A 180 9.64 12.60 11.38
C LEU A 180 9.74 14.13 11.41
N THR A 181 10.42 14.69 10.42
CA THR A 181 10.64 16.13 10.32
C THR A 181 10.74 16.58 8.87
N THR A 182 10.30 17.80 8.59
CA THR A 182 10.51 18.47 7.29
C THR A 182 11.87 19.15 7.21
N SER A 183 12.61 19.21 8.32
CA SER A 183 13.89 19.91 8.40
C SER A 183 15.04 19.06 7.89
N GLN A 184 15.52 19.40 6.70
CA GLN A 184 16.71 18.80 6.10
C GLN A 184 17.96 18.95 6.98
N SER A 185 18.12 20.07 7.70
CA SER A 185 19.27 20.28 8.58
C SER A 185 19.24 19.37 9.81
N ILE A 186 18.05 19.14 10.40
CA ILE A 186 17.88 18.17 11.49
C ILE A 186 18.16 16.75 10.98
N LEU A 187 17.67 16.40 9.78
CA LEU A 187 17.93 15.10 9.15
C LEU A 187 19.42 14.86 8.93
N LEU A 188 20.13 15.82 8.32
CA LEU A 188 21.58 15.69 8.08
C LEU A 188 22.40 15.67 9.37
N ALA A 189 21.98 16.41 10.40
CA ALA A 189 22.67 16.41 11.69
C ALA A 189 22.46 15.10 12.46
N GLY A 190 21.27 14.50 12.36
CA GLY A 190 20.92 13.26 13.04
C GLY A 190 21.35 12.00 12.29
N MET A 191 21.39 12.02 10.95
CA MET A 191 21.85 10.90 10.13
C MET A 191 23.37 10.75 10.21
N LYS A 192 23.84 10.00 11.20
CA LYS A 192 25.27 9.70 11.36
C LYS A 192 25.75 8.71 10.30
N ARG A 193 26.77 9.09 9.54
CA ARG A 193 27.51 8.20 8.63
C ARG A 193 28.59 7.43 9.40
N ASN A 194 28.19 6.43 10.18
CA ASN A 194 29.06 5.69 11.09
C ASN A 194 29.13 4.18 10.80
N GLY A 195 28.69 3.74 9.62
CA GLY A 195 28.71 2.33 9.23
C GLY A 195 27.92 1.49 10.23
N LEU A 196 28.55 0.44 10.75
CA LEU A 196 27.96 -0.48 11.74
C LEU A 196 28.20 -0.05 13.20
N GLU A 197 28.74 1.14 13.48
CA GLU A 197 29.04 1.54 14.86
C GLU A 197 27.77 1.52 15.74
N GLY A 198 27.80 0.67 16.77
CA GLY A 198 26.68 0.45 17.68
C GLY A 198 25.65 -0.56 17.18
N PHE A 199 25.88 -1.19 16.03
CA PHE A 199 25.08 -2.25 15.41
C PHE A 199 25.99 -3.46 15.07
N GLY A 200 25.52 -4.43 14.27
CA GLY A 200 26.30 -5.60 13.86
C GLY A 200 25.82 -6.94 14.41
N GLY A 201 24.55 -7.02 14.85
CA GLY A 201 23.94 -8.24 15.36
C GLY A 201 23.02 -8.97 14.38
N MET A 202 21.94 -9.50 14.94
CA MET A 202 20.81 -10.13 14.23
C MET A 202 20.03 -9.11 13.37
N THR A 203 18.90 -9.51 12.79
CA THR A 203 18.13 -8.69 11.86
C THR A 203 16.65 -8.71 12.27
N ALA A 204 16.10 -7.57 12.68
CA ALA A 204 14.71 -7.39 13.16
C ALA A 204 13.88 -6.52 12.20
N VAL A 205 13.73 -6.98 10.96
CA VAL A 205 13.12 -6.22 9.85
C VAL A 205 11.68 -5.81 10.16
N SER A 206 10.87 -6.73 10.67
CA SER A 206 9.45 -6.50 10.93
C SER A 206 9.23 -5.51 12.08
N ASP A 207 10.10 -5.53 13.09
CA ASP A 207 10.01 -4.63 14.24
C ASP A 207 10.42 -3.21 13.82
N ALA A 208 11.46 -3.10 12.98
CA ALA A 208 11.90 -1.82 12.43
C ALA A 208 10.84 -1.21 11.50
N THR A 209 10.22 -2.03 10.65
CA THR A 209 9.14 -1.62 9.76
C THR A 209 7.89 -1.20 10.55
N MET A 210 7.56 -1.90 11.64
CA MET A 210 6.46 -1.52 12.53
C MET A 210 6.66 -0.13 13.13
N LEU A 211 7.85 0.15 13.68
CA LEU A 211 8.18 1.48 14.22
C LEU A 211 8.10 2.57 13.14
N ALA A 212 8.58 2.26 11.93
CA ALA A 212 8.52 3.17 10.79
C ALA A 212 7.09 3.54 10.39
N ILE A 213 6.18 2.56 10.38
CA ILE A 213 4.75 2.77 10.13
C ILE A 213 4.16 3.70 11.19
N GLU A 214 4.46 3.46 12.47
CA GLU A 214 4.00 4.31 13.58
C GLU A 214 4.54 5.74 13.47
N GLU A 215 5.76 5.91 12.97
CA GLU A 215 6.38 7.21 12.80
C GLU A 215 5.72 8.02 11.68
N VAL A 216 5.53 7.44 10.48
CA VAL A 216 4.86 8.14 9.37
C VAL A 216 3.36 8.32 9.59
N ALA A 217 2.74 7.49 10.43
CA ALA A 217 1.33 7.66 10.83
C ALA A 217 1.08 8.97 11.58
N LYS A 218 2.11 9.60 12.16
CA LYS A 218 2.03 10.91 12.82
C LYS A 218 1.87 12.08 11.83
N ALA A 219 2.14 11.84 10.53
CA ALA A 219 2.04 12.85 9.49
C ALA A 219 0.60 13.30 9.24
N ASP A 220 0.43 14.50 8.70
CA ASP A 220 -0.86 15.01 8.23
C ASP A 220 -1.50 14.06 7.20
N ASN A 221 -2.82 13.90 7.23
CA ASN A 221 -3.56 12.99 6.36
C ASN A 221 -3.49 13.38 4.87
N ALA A 222 -3.11 14.62 4.54
CA ALA A 222 -2.84 15.06 3.18
C ALA A 222 -1.53 14.48 2.61
N MET A 223 -0.61 14.03 3.48
CA MET A 223 0.66 13.44 3.07
C MET A 223 0.47 11.99 2.63
N GLN A 224 1.17 11.60 1.57
CA GLN A 224 1.36 10.20 1.21
C GLN A 224 2.37 9.57 2.19
N ARG A 225 1.92 8.59 2.98
CA ARG A 225 2.77 7.90 3.96
C ARG A 225 3.47 6.72 3.32
N VAL A 226 4.80 6.68 3.41
CA VAL A 226 5.64 5.68 2.77
C VAL A 226 6.73 5.23 3.75
N VAL A 227 6.98 3.93 3.82
CA VAL A 227 8.14 3.34 4.49
C VAL A 227 9.01 2.70 3.41
N MET A 228 10.31 2.93 3.44
CA MET A 228 11.27 2.24 2.60
C MET A 228 12.24 1.47 3.49
N VAL A 229 12.15 0.14 3.43
CA VAL A 229 12.94 -0.77 4.28
C VAL A 229 13.95 -1.55 3.46
N PHE A 230 15.16 -1.64 3.99
CA PHE A 230 16.30 -2.34 3.42
C PHE A 230 16.68 -3.54 4.28
N THR A 231 17.14 -4.62 3.66
CA THR A 231 17.80 -5.76 4.32
C THR A 231 18.72 -6.47 3.34
N ASP A 232 19.81 -7.08 3.82
CA ASP A 232 20.59 -8.04 3.03
C ASP A 232 20.44 -9.49 3.52
N GLY A 233 19.55 -9.70 4.49
CA GLY A 233 19.45 -10.91 5.25
C GLY A 233 18.03 -11.30 5.66
N HIS A 234 17.98 -12.36 6.47
CA HIS A 234 16.75 -12.92 6.99
C HIS A 234 16.33 -12.21 8.27
N ASP A 235 15.05 -11.87 8.39
CA ASP A 235 14.46 -11.53 9.68
C ASP A 235 14.55 -12.74 10.62
N ASN A 236 15.30 -12.60 11.70
CA ASN A 236 15.60 -13.66 12.66
C ASN A 236 15.53 -13.17 14.12
N SER A 237 15.12 -11.92 14.34
CA SER A 237 15.03 -11.31 15.67
C SER A 237 13.74 -10.52 15.90
N SER A 238 12.88 -10.37 14.89
CA SER A 238 11.60 -9.70 15.09
C SER A 238 10.62 -10.47 15.96
N LYS A 239 9.81 -9.71 16.69
CA LYS A 239 8.69 -10.21 17.48
C LYS A 239 7.38 -10.15 16.71
N PHE A 240 7.24 -9.18 15.81
CA PHE A 240 6.04 -9.01 15.01
C PHE A 240 6.07 -9.92 13.77
N PRO A 241 5.06 -10.75 13.56
CA PRO A 241 4.88 -11.43 12.28
C PRO A 241 4.66 -10.42 11.16
N VAL A 242 5.16 -10.74 9.96
CA VAL A 242 4.98 -9.93 8.74
C VAL A 242 3.52 -9.51 8.48
N ASN A 243 2.56 -10.41 8.74
CA ASN A 243 1.13 -10.13 8.54
C ASN A 243 0.59 -9.03 9.46
N ASP A 244 1.11 -8.93 10.70
CA ASP A 244 0.68 -7.90 11.65
C ASP A 244 1.20 -6.52 11.25
N VAL A 245 2.43 -6.47 10.72
CA VAL A 245 3.02 -5.26 10.15
C VAL A 245 2.22 -4.79 8.92
N ILE A 246 1.90 -5.70 7.99
CA ILE A 246 1.08 -5.38 6.80
C ILE A 246 -0.29 -4.86 7.23
N LYS A 247 -0.94 -5.53 8.20
CA LYS A 247 -2.22 -5.08 8.73
C LYS A 247 -2.13 -3.66 9.31
N LYS A 248 -1.10 -3.38 10.12
CA LYS A 248 -0.88 -2.04 10.68
C LYS A 248 -0.66 -0.99 9.60
N ALA A 249 0.10 -1.32 8.56
CA ALA A 249 0.34 -0.43 7.43
C ALA A 249 -0.97 -0.06 6.71
N ILE A 250 -1.80 -1.06 6.41
CA ILE A 250 -3.12 -0.86 5.77
C ILE A 250 -4.02 0.02 6.64
N GLU A 251 -4.12 -0.25 7.95
CA GLU A 251 -4.92 0.52 8.90
C GLU A 251 -4.52 2.00 8.96
N ASN A 252 -3.24 2.31 8.71
CA ASN A 252 -2.69 3.67 8.77
C ASN A 252 -2.48 4.31 7.38
N ASN A 253 -2.96 3.66 6.31
CA ASN A 253 -2.76 4.07 4.92
C ASN A 253 -1.28 4.31 4.58
N VAL A 254 -0.42 3.40 5.02
CA VAL A 254 1.03 3.43 4.81
C VAL A 254 1.41 2.43 3.72
N ILE A 255 2.21 2.89 2.76
CA ILE A 255 2.76 2.05 1.70
C ILE A 255 4.17 1.64 2.11
N VAL A 256 4.47 0.34 2.09
CA VAL A 256 5.78 -0.19 2.45
C VAL A 256 6.50 -0.63 1.17
N CYS A 257 7.52 0.11 0.80
CA CYS A 257 8.47 -0.24 -0.25
C CYS A 257 9.64 -1.00 0.36
N ALA A 258 10.10 -2.04 -0.32
CA ALA A 258 11.07 -2.98 0.19
C ALA A 258 12.25 -3.15 -0.76
N VAL A 259 13.46 -3.21 -0.22
CA VAL A 259 14.68 -3.41 -1.00
C VAL A 259 15.52 -4.52 -0.37
N ASP A 260 15.66 -5.61 -1.10
CA ASP A 260 16.57 -6.70 -0.79
C ASP A 260 17.94 -6.45 -1.42
N PHE A 261 19.03 -6.67 -0.68
CA PHE A 261 20.40 -6.55 -1.19
C PHE A 261 21.12 -7.91 -1.22
N GLY A 262 21.70 -8.24 -2.37
CA GLY A 262 22.61 -9.39 -2.52
C GLY A 262 21.91 -10.75 -2.51
N TYR A 263 22.67 -11.81 -2.27
CA TYR A 263 22.20 -13.19 -2.43
C TYR A 263 21.66 -13.84 -1.15
N GLY A 264 22.00 -13.28 0.03
CA GLY A 264 21.71 -13.85 1.35
C GLY A 264 20.28 -13.60 1.85
N ILE A 265 19.33 -13.37 0.94
CA ILE A 265 18.00 -12.88 1.27
C ILE A 265 16.99 -13.99 1.53
N ASN A 266 15.98 -13.67 2.33
CA ASN A 266 14.80 -14.52 2.47
C ASN A 266 13.83 -14.27 1.30
N LYS A 267 14.03 -14.96 0.18
CA LYS A 267 13.25 -14.74 -1.04
C LYS A 267 11.74 -14.72 -0.77
N GLY A 268 11.09 -13.62 -1.15
CA GLY A 268 9.65 -13.42 -0.99
C GLY A 268 9.20 -12.92 0.39
N PHE A 269 10.10 -12.83 1.39
CA PHE A 269 9.77 -12.23 2.68
C PHE A 269 9.48 -10.74 2.54
N MET A 270 10.42 -9.99 1.95
CA MET A 270 10.29 -8.55 1.75
C MET A 270 9.18 -8.20 0.74
N GLU A 271 8.99 -9.02 -0.29
CA GLU A 271 7.90 -8.88 -1.27
C GLU A 271 6.50 -8.91 -0.62
N GLN A 272 6.34 -9.56 0.53
CA GLN A 272 5.05 -9.55 1.24
C GLN A 272 4.67 -8.14 1.71
N PHE A 273 5.63 -7.32 2.15
CA PHE A 273 5.35 -5.94 2.55
C PHE A 273 4.86 -5.11 1.37
N SER A 274 5.58 -5.14 0.25
CA SER A 274 5.22 -4.37 -0.94
C SER A 274 3.90 -4.86 -1.55
N ASN A 275 3.73 -6.17 -1.71
CA ASN A 275 2.50 -6.74 -2.28
C ASN A 275 1.29 -6.49 -1.35
N GLY A 276 1.48 -6.59 -0.04
CA GLY A 276 0.42 -6.38 0.95
C GLY A 276 -0.03 -4.93 1.10
N THR A 277 0.84 -3.96 0.77
CA THR A 277 0.58 -2.53 0.98
C THR A 277 0.52 -1.71 -0.31
N GLY A 278 0.72 -2.35 -1.47
CA GLY A 278 0.79 -1.68 -2.78
C GLY A 278 2.05 -0.84 -2.95
N GLY A 279 3.14 -1.28 -2.33
CA GLY A 279 4.47 -0.67 -2.42
C GLY A 279 5.32 -1.27 -3.53
N ILE A 280 6.56 -0.78 -3.62
CA ILE A 280 7.53 -1.18 -4.64
C ILE A 280 8.51 -2.16 -4.03
N TYR A 281 8.88 -3.20 -4.77
CA TYR A 281 9.94 -4.12 -4.39
C TYR A 281 11.11 -4.02 -5.37
N HIS A 282 12.32 -3.94 -4.84
CA HIS A 282 13.57 -4.06 -5.59
C HIS A 282 14.45 -5.14 -4.99
N HIS A 283 15.11 -5.90 -5.85
CA HIS A 283 16.21 -6.79 -5.46
C HIS A 283 17.48 -6.29 -6.14
N ILE A 284 18.39 -5.72 -5.37
CA ILE A 284 19.63 -5.10 -5.85
C ILE A 284 20.86 -5.94 -5.47
N TYR A 285 21.96 -5.77 -6.19
CA TYR A 285 23.18 -6.57 -6.00
C TYR A 285 24.45 -5.71 -5.89
N GLN A 286 24.37 -4.45 -6.30
CA GLN A 286 25.50 -3.52 -6.32
C GLN A 286 25.21 -2.30 -5.45
N LYS A 287 26.25 -1.76 -4.80
CA LYS A 287 26.09 -0.67 -3.83
C LYS A 287 25.63 0.65 -4.44
N ASP A 288 25.93 0.90 -5.70
CA ASP A 288 25.47 2.09 -6.42
C ASP A 288 23.96 2.06 -6.72
N GLU A 289 23.34 0.88 -6.70
CA GLU A 289 21.90 0.70 -6.92
C GLU A 289 21.04 1.21 -5.76
N PHE A 290 21.60 1.40 -4.55
CA PHE A 290 20.87 2.03 -3.44
C PHE A 290 20.32 3.40 -3.85
N LYS A 291 21.14 4.20 -4.54
CA LYS A 291 20.72 5.52 -5.04
C LYS A 291 19.62 5.38 -6.09
N LEU A 292 19.73 4.40 -7.00
CA LEU A 292 18.74 4.17 -8.05
C LEU A 292 17.39 3.77 -7.47
N ALA A 293 17.37 2.93 -6.43
CA ALA A 293 16.14 2.54 -5.73
C ALA A 293 15.44 3.75 -5.08
N PHE A 294 16.20 4.68 -4.49
CA PHE A 294 15.64 5.92 -3.93
C PHE A 294 15.11 6.87 -5.01
N ASP A 295 15.86 7.06 -6.09
CA ASP A 295 15.44 7.90 -7.22
C ASP A 295 14.18 7.35 -7.90
N ASP A 296 14.05 6.03 -7.97
CA ASP A 296 12.88 5.31 -8.49
C ASP A 296 11.65 5.53 -7.63
N LEU A 297 11.78 5.42 -6.30
CA LEU A 297 10.69 5.62 -5.35
C LEU A 297 9.97 6.95 -5.61
N TYR A 298 10.72 8.05 -5.59
CA TYR A 298 10.15 9.38 -5.80
C TYR A 298 9.46 9.51 -7.16
N LYS A 299 10.09 9.00 -8.23
CA LYS A 299 9.50 9.10 -9.57
C LYS A 299 8.24 8.27 -9.71
N ARG A 300 8.15 7.08 -9.12
CA ARG A 300 6.93 6.26 -9.15
C ARG A 300 5.76 6.90 -8.40
N PHE A 301 6.03 7.64 -7.32
CA PHE A 301 4.98 8.39 -6.62
C PHE A 301 4.60 9.72 -7.30
N GLU A 302 5.38 10.18 -8.27
CA GLU A 302 5.13 11.43 -9.00
C GLU A 302 4.51 11.20 -10.38
N TYR A 303 4.96 10.14 -11.06
CA TYR A 303 4.65 9.85 -12.45
C TYR A 303 3.99 8.47 -12.55
N PHE A 304 2.69 8.48 -12.80
CA PHE A 304 1.90 7.29 -13.01
C PHE A 304 0.63 7.62 -13.79
N TYR A 305 0.08 6.62 -14.47
CA TYR A 305 -1.27 6.65 -15.01
C TYR A 305 -2.22 6.03 -13.99
N VAL A 306 -3.36 6.69 -13.76
CA VAL A 306 -4.50 6.09 -13.07
C VAL A 306 -5.45 5.57 -14.12
N VAL A 307 -5.60 4.25 -14.15
CA VAL A 307 -6.56 3.55 -14.98
C VAL A 307 -7.74 3.16 -14.10
N GLU A 308 -8.89 3.77 -14.35
CA GLU A 308 -10.10 3.59 -13.53
C GLU A 308 -11.23 2.96 -14.35
N PHE A 309 -11.90 1.97 -13.77
CA PHE A 309 -13.03 1.26 -14.37
C PHE A 309 -14.03 0.78 -13.31
N GLU A 310 -15.23 0.41 -13.74
CA GLU A 310 -16.30 -0.09 -12.86
C GLU A 310 -15.88 -1.39 -12.18
N GLN A 311 -16.15 -1.51 -10.87
CA GLN A 311 -15.77 -2.69 -10.12
C GLN A 311 -16.50 -3.95 -10.65
N PRO A 312 -15.77 -5.07 -10.87
CA PRO A 312 -16.40 -6.33 -11.24
C PRO A 312 -17.31 -6.87 -10.12
N ASP A 313 -17.92 -8.03 -10.34
CA ASP A 313 -18.59 -8.75 -9.26
C ASP A 313 -17.63 -9.02 -8.10
N PHE A 314 -18.13 -9.29 -6.89
CA PHE A 314 -17.24 -9.49 -5.75
C PHE A 314 -16.55 -10.87 -5.81
N GLY A 315 -15.25 -10.91 -5.54
CA GLY A 315 -14.46 -12.13 -5.49
C GLY A 315 -12.99 -11.90 -5.84
N ASP A 316 -12.36 -13.00 -6.28
CA ASP A 316 -11.02 -12.99 -6.83
C ASP A 316 -11.07 -12.74 -8.34
N HIS A 317 -10.22 -11.84 -8.82
CA HIS A 317 -10.12 -11.49 -10.23
C HIS A 317 -8.67 -11.44 -10.67
N LYS A 318 -8.46 -11.73 -11.95
CA LYS A 318 -7.21 -11.42 -12.66
C LYS A 318 -7.51 -10.34 -13.69
N ILE A 319 -6.86 -9.19 -13.57
CA ILE A 319 -7.05 -8.06 -14.47
C ILE A 319 -5.85 -7.99 -15.41
N VAL A 320 -6.11 -8.01 -16.71
CA VAL A 320 -5.11 -7.82 -17.76
C VAL A 320 -5.30 -6.42 -18.35
N LEU A 321 -4.26 -5.59 -18.29
CA LEU A 321 -4.24 -4.27 -18.91
C LEU A 321 -3.26 -4.30 -20.08
N SER A 322 -3.70 -3.83 -21.26
CA SER A 322 -2.89 -3.85 -22.48
C SER A 322 -2.83 -2.49 -23.17
N LEU A 323 -1.67 -2.22 -23.76
CA LEU A 323 -1.41 -1.08 -24.62
C LEU A 323 -1.02 -1.59 -26.02
N CYS A 324 -1.82 -1.25 -27.04
CA CYS A 324 -1.60 -1.59 -28.44
C CYS A 324 -0.80 -0.47 -29.11
N LEU A 325 0.49 -0.70 -29.23
CA LEU A 325 1.38 0.09 -30.05
C LEU A 325 1.33 -0.42 -31.49
N GLU A 326 1.91 0.32 -32.43
CA GLU A 326 1.70 0.07 -33.88
C GLU A 326 2.06 -1.36 -34.32
N ASN A 327 3.12 -1.94 -33.74
CA ASN A 327 3.60 -3.28 -34.10
C ASN A 327 3.73 -4.23 -32.89
N LYS A 328 3.24 -3.82 -31.71
CA LYS A 328 3.41 -4.60 -30.47
C LYS A 328 2.25 -4.34 -29.52
N VAL A 329 1.75 -5.41 -28.92
CA VAL A 329 0.88 -5.31 -27.74
C VAL A 329 1.72 -5.60 -26.52
N ILE A 330 1.73 -4.67 -25.58
CA ILE A 330 2.34 -4.86 -24.27
C ILE A 330 1.22 -4.98 -23.25
N SER A 331 1.40 -5.83 -22.25
CA SER A 331 0.38 -6.05 -21.24
C SER A 331 1.01 -6.39 -19.90
N ASP A 332 0.30 -6.05 -18.84
CA ASP A 332 0.60 -6.51 -17.50
C ASP A 332 -0.67 -7.06 -16.85
N THR A 333 -0.47 -7.89 -15.83
CA THR A 333 -1.55 -8.60 -15.17
C THR A 333 -1.42 -8.57 -13.66
N VAL A 334 -2.53 -8.28 -12.99
CA VAL A 334 -2.61 -8.25 -11.53
C VAL A 334 -3.76 -9.10 -11.03
N SER A 335 -3.56 -9.79 -9.93
CA SER A 335 -4.61 -10.49 -9.20
C SER A 335 -5.12 -9.60 -8.06
N ILE A 336 -6.44 -9.49 -7.94
CA ILE A 336 -7.09 -8.72 -6.89
C ILE A 336 -8.16 -9.54 -6.19
N ASN A 337 -8.39 -9.22 -4.92
CA ASN A 337 -9.59 -9.59 -4.20
C ASN A 337 -10.32 -8.30 -3.80
N ASN A 338 -11.50 -8.10 -4.35
CA ASN A 338 -12.28 -6.87 -4.14
C ASN A 338 -13.35 -7.03 -3.05
N LEU A 339 -13.27 -8.09 -2.22
CA LEU A 339 -14.22 -8.24 -1.13
C LEU A 339 -14.13 -7.06 -0.17
N PRO A 340 -15.26 -6.50 0.25
CA PRO A 340 -15.25 -5.47 1.25
C PRO A 340 -14.84 -6.01 2.62
N ASP A 341 -14.31 -5.12 3.45
CA ASP A 341 -13.89 -5.47 4.81
C ASP A 341 -15.07 -5.51 5.79
N ILE A 342 -14.87 -6.13 6.96
CA ILE A 342 -15.88 -6.13 8.03
C ILE A 342 -16.15 -4.68 8.43
N GLY A 343 -17.43 -4.34 8.59
CA GLY A 343 -17.89 -2.98 8.88
C GLY A 343 -18.01 -2.08 7.66
N PHE A 344 -17.57 -2.51 6.47
CA PHE A 344 -17.79 -1.73 5.24
C PHE A 344 -19.28 -1.62 4.94
N ILE A 345 -19.74 -0.39 4.72
CA ILE A 345 -21.12 -0.06 4.37
C ILE A 345 -21.15 0.26 2.87
N ASN A 346 -22.01 -0.41 2.12
CA ASN A 346 -22.18 -0.13 0.70
C ASN A 346 -23.66 0.04 0.34
N LEU A 347 -23.91 0.95 -0.60
CA LEU A 347 -25.23 1.17 -1.16
C LEU A 347 -25.64 -0.01 -2.04
N LEU A 348 -26.82 -0.52 -1.77
CA LEU A 348 -27.53 -1.47 -2.61
C LEU A 348 -28.44 -0.65 -3.54
N ALA A 349 -28.19 -0.75 -4.85
CA ALA A 349 -29.06 -0.17 -5.88
C ALA A 349 -30.39 -0.94 -5.99
N VAL A 350 -31.18 -0.88 -4.91
CA VAL A 350 -32.51 -1.48 -4.80
C VAL A 350 -33.53 -0.36 -4.79
N TYR A 351 -34.51 -0.47 -5.69
CA TYR A 351 -35.48 0.56 -5.99
C TYR A 351 -36.87 0.10 -5.56
N PHE A 352 -37.64 1.06 -5.07
CA PHE A 352 -39.01 0.89 -4.61
C PHE A 352 -39.89 1.99 -5.21
N ASP A 353 -41.18 1.74 -5.38
CA ASP A 353 -42.13 2.83 -5.61
C ASP A 353 -42.28 3.68 -4.33
N SER A 354 -42.80 4.90 -4.51
CA SER A 354 -43.18 5.76 -3.38
C SER A 354 -44.08 5.00 -2.40
N ASP A 355 -43.75 5.07 -1.12
CA ASP A 355 -44.46 4.41 0.00
C ASP A 355 -44.67 2.90 -0.14
N LYS A 356 -43.87 2.22 -0.98
CA LYS A 356 -43.89 0.75 -1.11
C LYS A 356 -42.57 0.10 -0.67
N SER A 357 -42.67 -1.18 -0.33
CA SER A 357 -41.57 -2.11 -0.05
C SER A 357 -41.41 -3.22 -1.09
N THR A 358 -42.24 -3.23 -2.14
CA THR A 358 -42.08 -4.16 -3.25
C THR A 358 -40.85 -3.79 -4.08
N ILE A 359 -39.89 -4.71 -4.19
CA ILE A 359 -38.66 -4.53 -4.96
C ILE A 359 -38.98 -4.45 -6.46
N LYS A 360 -38.41 -3.45 -7.15
CA LYS A 360 -38.51 -3.34 -8.60
C LYS A 360 -37.61 -4.35 -9.32
N GLY A 361 -38.01 -4.80 -10.50
CA GLY A 361 -37.25 -5.76 -11.30
C GLY A 361 -35.82 -5.31 -11.63
N GLU A 362 -35.61 -4.00 -11.79
CA GLU A 362 -34.30 -3.38 -12.03
C GLU A 362 -33.28 -3.66 -10.90
N SER A 363 -33.76 -3.96 -9.69
CA SER A 363 -32.93 -4.28 -8.52
C SER A 363 -32.39 -5.71 -8.50
N ALA A 364 -32.85 -6.57 -9.42
CA ALA A 364 -32.45 -7.97 -9.46
C ALA A 364 -30.93 -8.13 -9.63
N LYS A 365 -30.28 -7.26 -10.41
CA LYS A 365 -28.81 -7.29 -10.61
C LYS A 365 -28.06 -7.04 -9.29
N ALA A 366 -28.49 -6.04 -8.52
CA ALA A 366 -27.85 -5.69 -7.25
C ALA A 366 -27.99 -6.82 -6.21
N ILE A 367 -29.19 -7.41 -6.12
CA ILE A 367 -29.47 -8.53 -5.21
C ILE A 367 -28.64 -9.76 -5.59
N LYS A 368 -28.57 -10.10 -6.88
CA LYS A 368 -27.75 -11.22 -7.36
C LYS A 368 -26.26 -10.99 -7.09
N LYS A 369 -25.74 -9.77 -7.26
CA LYS A 369 -24.34 -9.45 -6.96
C LYS A 369 -24.00 -9.74 -5.48
N VAL A 370 -24.86 -9.30 -4.55
CA VAL A 370 -24.68 -9.59 -3.11
C VAL A 370 -24.87 -11.08 -2.80
N ALA A 371 -25.85 -11.75 -3.40
CA ALA A 371 -26.07 -13.18 -3.20
C ALA A 371 -24.86 -14.02 -3.69
N SER A 372 -24.32 -13.71 -4.87
CA SER A 372 -23.12 -14.38 -5.41
C SER A 372 -21.92 -14.22 -4.47
N MET A 373 -21.70 -13.01 -3.93
CA MET A 373 -20.68 -12.76 -2.92
C MET A 373 -20.87 -13.64 -1.68
N MET A 374 -22.08 -13.67 -1.12
CA MET A 374 -22.38 -14.47 0.06
C MET A 374 -22.29 -15.99 -0.20
N LYS A 375 -22.52 -16.45 -1.44
CA LYS A 375 -22.31 -17.85 -1.82
C LYS A 375 -20.82 -18.20 -1.90
N LEU A 376 -20.01 -17.30 -2.45
CA LEU A 376 -18.56 -17.49 -2.56
C LEU A 376 -17.88 -17.54 -1.19
N TYR A 377 -18.45 -16.86 -0.19
CA TYR A 377 -17.94 -16.82 1.18
C TYR A 377 -18.97 -17.32 2.19
N PRO A 378 -19.05 -18.64 2.47
CA PRO A 378 -20.06 -19.23 3.34
C PRO A 378 -20.08 -18.70 4.78
N GLY A 379 -18.94 -18.19 5.29
CA GLY A 379 -18.83 -17.57 6.62
C GLY A 379 -19.43 -16.17 6.70
N MET A 380 -19.67 -15.52 5.55
CA MET A 380 -20.08 -14.13 5.50
C MET A 380 -21.51 -13.93 6.05
N ALA A 381 -21.69 -12.93 6.91
CA ALA A 381 -23.01 -12.46 7.32
C ALA A 381 -23.11 -10.95 7.14
N ILE A 382 -24.29 -10.47 6.77
CA ILE A 382 -24.55 -9.06 6.50
C ILE A 382 -25.75 -8.53 7.28
N GLU A 383 -25.75 -7.23 7.53
CA GLU A 383 -26.92 -6.46 7.98
C GLU A 383 -27.41 -5.58 6.84
N LEU A 384 -28.68 -5.69 6.48
CA LEU A 384 -29.35 -4.80 5.54
C LEU A 384 -29.95 -3.61 6.29
N ARG A 385 -29.64 -2.40 5.85
CA ARG A 385 -30.12 -1.16 6.45
C ARG A 385 -31.05 -0.44 5.50
N GLY A 386 -32.29 -0.23 5.92
CA GLY A 386 -33.27 0.55 5.17
C GLY A 386 -33.29 2.00 5.65
N HIS A 387 -33.35 2.95 4.72
CA HIS A 387 -33.49 4.38 5.02
C HIS A 387 -34.61 5.01 4.18
N THR A 388 -35.17 6.10 4.69
CA THR A 388 -36.12 6.97 4.00
C THR A 388 -35.60 8.40 3.96
N ASP A 389 -36.22 9.23 3.13
CA ASP A 389 -36.11 10.67 3.30
C ASP A 389 -37.04 11.16 4.43
N SER A 390 -36.99 12.46 4.73
CA SER A 390 -37.77 13.08 5.82
C SER A 390 -39.26 13.32 5.49
N SER A 391 -39.70 13.01 4.27
CA SER A 391 -41.09 13.23 3.88
C SER A 391 -41.97 12.20 4.58
N ASN A 392 -42.92 12.68 5.38
CA ASN A 392 -43.96 11.86 5.98
C ASN A 392 -45.32 12.50 5.77
N ARG A 393 -46.07 11.98 4.80
CA ARG A 393 -47.40 12.50 4.43
C ARG A 393 -48.55 11.87 5.23
N THR A 394 -48.25 10.87 6.06
CA THR A 394 -49.26 10.08 6.78
C THR A 394 -49.60 10.66 8.15
N GLY A 395 -48.70 11.45 8.72
CA GLY A 395 -48.82 11.95 10.10
C GLY A 395 -48.45 10.94 11.20
N ASP A 396 -48.18 9.66 10.87
CA ASP A 396 -47.67 8.68 11.84
C ASP A 396 -46.16 8.88 12.01
N PRO A 397 -45.65 9.29 13.19
CA PRO A 397 -44.21 9.50 13.40
C PRO A 397 -43.38 8.23 13.20
N ASN A 398 -43.98 7.04 13.26
CA ASN A 398 -43.31 5.76 13.05
C ASN A 398 -43.37 5.26 11.60
N HIS A 399 -44.04 5.99 10.71
CA HIS A 399 -44.25 5.56 9.32
C HIS A 399 -42.94 5.22 8.62
N ASN A 400 -41.99 6.15 8.64
CA ASN A 400 -40.69 6.02 7.97
C ASN A 400 -39.83 4.90 8.58
N MET A 401 -39.93 4.67 9.89
CA MET A 401 -39.27 3.55 10.55
C MET A 401 -39.86 2.20 10.10
N LYS A 402 -41.19 2.07 10.04
CA LYS A 402 -41.85 0.85 9.55
C LYS A 402 -41.57 0.60 8.06
N LEU A 403 -41.58 1.66 7.25
CA LEU A 403 -41.34 1.57 5.81
C LEU A 403 -39.91 1.12 5.50
N SER A 404 -38.93 1.74 6.15
CA SER A 404 -37.52 1.36 6.00
C SER A 404 -37.25 -0.08 6.45
N GLN A 405 -37.81 -0.50 7.59
CA GLN A 405 -37.71 -1.90 8.04
C GLN A 405 -38.31 -2.85 7.01
N SER A 406 -39.52 -2.55 6.51
CA SER A 406 -40.20 -3.38 5.51
C SER A 406 -39.39 -3.50 4.21
N ARG A 407 -38.68 -2.45 3.80
CA ARG A 407 -37.78 -2.47 2.63
C ARG A 407 -36.56 -3.35 2.87
N ALA A 408 -35.91 -3.22 4.03
CA ALA A 408 -34.78 -4.07 4.41
C ALA A 408 -35.19 -5.55 4.47
N ASP A 409 -36.37 -5.84 5.04
CA ASP A 409 -36.94 -7.19 5.11
C ASP A 409 -37.25 -7.75 3.71
N ALA A 410 -37.79 -6.93 2.81
CA ALA A 410 -38.03 -7.35 1.43
C ALA A 410 -36.74 -7.78 0.74
N VAL A 411 -35.63 -7.04 0.94
CA VAL A 411 -34.31 -7.39 0.40
C VAL A 411 -33.76 -8.65 1.04
N LYS A 412 -33.91 -8.81 2.37
CA LYS A 412 -33.57 -10.06 3.08
C LYS A 412 -34.27 -11.25 2.45
N GLN A 413 -35.58 -11.15 2.23
CA GLN A 413 -36.37 -12.23 1.61
C GLN A 413 -35.92 -12.52 0.17
N ALA A 414 -35.53 -11.50 -0.59
CA ALA A 414 -34.99 -11.70 -1.93
C ALA A 414 -33.65 -12.45 -1.91
N LEU A 415 -32.74 -12.14 -0.96
CA LEU A 415 -31.49 -12.88 -0.80
C LEU A 415 -31.72 -14.33 -0.37
N ILE A 416 -32.70 -14.58 0.49
CA ILE A 416 -33.09 -15.94 0.89
C ILE A 416 -33.59 -16.74 -0.32
N LYS A 417 -34.39 -16.12 -1.19
CA LYS A 417 -34.84 -16.73 -2.45
C LYS A 417 -33.71 -17.04 -3.42
N GLU A 418 -32.64 -16.25 -3.38
CA GLU A 418 -31.40 -16.55 -4.11
C GLU A 418 -30.57 -17.67 -3.46
N GLY A 419 -31.01 -18.25 -2.33
CA GLY A 419 -30.38 -19.40 -1.68
C GLY A 419 -29.45 -19.04 -0.52
N ILE A 420 -29.51 -17.82 0.02
CA ILE A 420 -28.76 -17.44 1.21
C ILE A 420 -29.51 -17.87 2.48
N SER A 421 -28.80 -18.52 3.40
CA SER A 421 -29.38 -18.94 4.67
C SER A 421 -29.82 -17.73 5.50
N GLU A 422 -31.01 -17.81 6.09
CA GLU A 422 -31.62 -16.69 6.83
C GLU A 422 -30.75 -16.18 7.99
N ASN A 423 -30.07 -17.07 8.71
CA ASN A 423 -29.18 -16.73 9.82
C ASN A 423 -27.94 -15.90 9.41
N ARG A 424 -27.71 -15.69 8.11
CA ARG A 424 -26.61 -14.89 7.56
C ARG A 424 -27.03 -13.48 7.16
N VAL A 425 -28.33 -13.16 7.22
CA VAL A 425 -28.86 -11.85 6.82
C VAL A 425 -29.75 -11.30 7.92
N THR A 426 -29.32 -10.22 8.56
CA THR A 426 -30.17 -9.40 9.43
C THR A 426 -30.68 -8.19 8.65
N SER A 427 -31.78 -7.60 9.09
CA SER A 427 -32.39 -6.41 8.48
C SER A 427 -32.84 -5.44 9.56
N LYS A 428 -32.57 -4.15 9.34
CA LYS A 428 -32.91 -3.07 10.27
C LYS A 428 -33.35 -1.81 9.53
N GLY A 429 -34.48 -1.26 9.92
CA GLY A 429 -34.95 0.05 9.50
C GLY A 429 -34.31 1.15 10.34
N PHE A 430 -33.94 2.25 9.69
CA PHE A 430 -33.44 3.48 10.33
C PHE A 430 -34.35 4.69 10.05
N GLY A 431 -35.38 4.53 9.21
CA GLY A 431 -36.21 5.64 8.77
C GLY A 431 -35.37 6.79 8.22
N GLU A 432 -35.66 8.00 8.66
CA GLU A 432 -35.00 9.24 8.25
C GLU A 432 -33.85 9.66 9.19
N THR A 433 -33.49 8.87 10.21
CA THR A 433 -32.59 9.30 11.29
C THR A 433 -31.11 9.37 10.88
N GLU A 434 -30.75 8.78 9.74
CA GLU A 434 -29.38 8.75 9.21
C GLU A 434 -29.35 9.23 7.74
N PRO A 435 -29.55 10.54 7.49
CA PRO A 435 -29.48 11.12 6.16
C PRO A 435 -28.01 11.21 5.68
N ILE A 436 -27.79 10.93 4.40
CA ILE A 436 -26.47 11.08 3.74
C ILE A 436 -26.42 12.27 2.79
N ALA A 437 -27.57 12.92 2.59
CA ALA A 437 -27.72 14.11 1.77
C ALA A 437 -28.80 15.01 2.36
N ASP A 438 -28.87 16.24 1.87
CA ASP A 438 -29.87 17.21 2.24
C ASP A 438 -31.29 16.69 1.96
N ASN A 439 -32.21 16.87 2.90
CA ASN A 439 -33.61 16.50 2.74
C ASN A 439 -34.46 17.62 2.14
N ASP A 440 -33.91 18.81 1.88
CA ASP A 440 -34.68 19.91 1.30
C ASP A 440 -34.72 19.87 -0.24
N THR A 441 -33.84 19.09 -0.86
CA THR A 441 -33.77 18.92 -2.33
C THR A 441 -34.32 17.57 -2.78
N ASN A 442 -34.90 17.52 -3.98
CA ASN A 442 -35.41 16.26 -4.55
C ASN A 442 -34.28 15.24 -4.76
N GLU A 443 -33.11 15.72 -5.19
CA GLU A 443 -31.90 14.94 -5.41
C GLU A 443 -31.38 14.35 -4.10
N GLY A 444 -31.33 15.15 -3.03
CA GLY A 444 -30.88 14.67 -1.73
C GLY A 444 -31.87 13.70 -1.07
N LYS A 445 -33.18 13.96 -1.16
CA LYS A 445 -34.22 12.98 -0.76
C LYS A 445 -34.07 11.66 -1.51
N ALA A 446 -33.78 11.69 -2.81
CA ALA A 446 -33.56 10.47 -3.60
C ALA A 446 -32.35 9.68 -3.10
N LYS A 447 -31.26 10.34 -2.70
CA LYS A 447 -30.11 9.68 -2.07
C LYS A 447 -30.45 9.09 -0.70
N ASN A 448 -31.30 9.75 0.09
CA ASN A 448 -31.69 9.25 1.42
C ASN A 448 -32.64 8.04 1.36
N ARG A 449 -33.46 7.90 0.31
CA ARG A 449 -34.27 6.70 0.03
C ARG A 449 -33.40 5.57 -0.52
N ARG A 450 -32.64 4.91 0.36
CA ARG A 450 -31.67 3.88 -0.02
C ARG A 450 -31.78 2.64 0.85
N THR A 451 -31.15 1.57 0.37
CA THR A 451 -30.83 0.40 1.18
C THR A 451 -29.33 0.22 1.13
N GLU A 452 -28.74 -0.16 2.25
CA GLU A 452 -27.32 -0.46 2.37
C GLU A 452 -27.13 -1.87 2.91
N PHE A 453 -25.93 -2.42 2.74
CA PHE A 453 -25.50 -3.59 3.50
C PHE A 453 -24.21 -3.30 4.24
N VAL A 454 -24.05 -3.96 5.39
CA VAL A 454 -22.85 -3.94 6.21
C VAL A 454 -22.36 -5.37 6.41
N ILE A 455 -21.07 -5.62 6.19
CA ILE A 455 -20.48 -6.93 6.47
C ILE A 455 -20.24 -7.04 7.98
N LEU A 456 -20.87 -8.02 8.63
CA LEU A 456 -20.75 -8.25 10.08
C LEU A 456 -19.59 -9.20 10.41
N ARG A 457 -19.36 -10.19 9.54
CA ARG A 457 -18.26 -11.16 9.60
C ARG A 457 -18.04 -11.77 8.22
N LYS A 458 -16.84 -12.29 7.97
CA LYS A 458 -16.45 -12.97 6.72
C LYS A 458 -15.93 -14.37 7.01
#